data_AF-A0A975ABH4-F1
#
_entry.id   AF-A0A975ABH4-F1
#
_cell.length_a   1.000
_cell.length_b   1.000
_cell.length_c   1.000
_cell.angle_alpha   90.00
_cell.angle_beta   90.00
_cell.angle_gamma   90.00
#
_symmetry.space_group_name_H-M   'P 1'
#
loop_
_entity.id
_entity.type
_entity.pdbx_description
1 polymer ?
#
loop_
_entity_poly.entity_id
_entity_poly.type
_entity_poly.pdbx_seq_one_letter_code
_entity_poly.pdbx_strand_id
1 'polypeptide(L)'
;MRIPVVLSVVHVAIDADGVLEVDVDGVPRDSEQGKTRGDLRAVIDEITSDLGAPVRVEVREADGSTFTDVATPPTPAPAVVEQPPTPPPPPALAGAGFQPGEEVALAYVVVRQNADTEGNASLNLPPALLAATRGGLVLLGMTSRTVTPFEAPA
;
A
#
# COMPACT_ATOMS: atom_id res chain seq x y z
N MET A 1 0.16 22.20 7.45
CA MET A 1 0.45 21.83 8.85
C MET A 1 1.12 20.47 8.84
N ARG A 2 2.35 20.33 9.33
CA ARG A 2 3.03 19.02 9.46
C ARG A 2 2.79 18.52 10.88
N ILE A 3 2.23 17.33 11.03
CA ILE A 3 2.07 16.66 12.33
C ILE A 3 3.34 15.82 12.54
N PRO A 4 4.07 16.01 13.66
CA PRO A 4 5.24 15.19 13.96
C PRO A 4 4.81 13.75 14.24
N VAL A 5 5.58 12.79 13.72
CA VAL A 5 5.41 11.37 14.03
C VAL A 5 6.04 11.10 15.39
N VAL A 6 5.27 10.51 16.30
CA VAL A 6 5.74 10.05 17.61
C VAL A 6 5.66 8.53 17.61
N LEU A 7 6.78 7.87 17.92
CA LEU A 7 6.84 6.42 18.11
C LEU A 7 6.65 6.12 19.60
N SER A 8 5.92 5.05 19.91
CA SER A 8 5.96 4.46 21.26
C SER A 8 7.39 4.06 21.60
N VAL A 9 7.76 4.21 22.86
CA VAL A 9 9.09 3.89 23.38
C VAL A 9 9.01 2.58 24.17
N VAL A 10 9.85 1.63 23.80
CA VAL A 10 10.06 0.38 24.52
C VAL A 10 11.38 0.51 25.27
N HIS A 11 11.33 0.53 26.60
CA HIS A 11 12.54 0.44 27.40
C HIS A 11 12.78 -1.01 27.80
N VAL A 12 14.04 -1.41 27.73
CA VAL A 12 14.51 -2.74 28.13
C VAL A 12 15.68 -2.53 29.08
N ALA A 13 15.52 -2.93 30.34
CA ALA A 13 16.63 -3.04 31.27
C ALA A 13 17.10 -4.50 31.29
N ILE A 14 18.40 -4.71 31.13
CA ILE A 14 19.04 -6.02 31.22
C ILE A 14 19.94 -6.01 32.45
N ASP A 15 19.62 -6.84 33.43
CA ASP A 15 20.39 -6.94 34.67
C ASP A 15 21.70 -7.74 34.50
N ALA A 16 22.46 -7.86 35.59
CA ALA A 16 23.75 -8.55 35.58
C ALA A 16 23.63 -10.07 35.32
N ASP A 17 22.46 -10.64 35.61
CA ASP A 17 22.12 -12.04 35.34
C ASP A 17 21.59 -12.23 33.91
N GLY A 18 21.44 -11.13 33.17
CA GLY A 18 21.00 -11.11 31.78
C GLY A 18 19.48 -11.16 31.62
N VAL A 19 18.73 -10.93 32.69
CA VAL A 19 17.25 -10.96 32.72
C VAL A 19 16.70 -9.62 32.24
N LEU A 20 15.63 -9.69 31.45
CA LEU A 20 14.96 -8.52 30.88
C LEU A 20 13.84 -8.02 31.78
N GLU A 21 13.84 -6.73 32.03
CA GLU A 21 12.68 -5.97 32.47
C GLU A 21 12.25 -5.04 31.32
N VAL A 22 10.97 -5.09 30.94
CA VAL A 22 10.48 -4.40 29.74
C VAL A 22 9.25 -3.57 30.06
N ASP A 23 9.25 -2.31 29.62
CA ASP A 23 8.09 -1.43 29.64
C ASP A 23 7.85 -0.81 28.27
N VAL A 24 6.58 -0.51 27.99
CA VAL A 24 6.15 0.24 26.82
C VAL A 24 5.51 1.53 27.30
N ASP A 25 6.12 2.66 26.94
CA ASP A 25 5.72 4.00 27.36
C ASP A 25 5.56 4.12 28.90
N GLY A 26 6.43 3.44 29.66
CA GLY A 26 6.42 3.42 31.12
C GLY A 26 5.41 2.46 31.75
N VAL A 27 4.66 1.69 30.95
CA VAL A 27 3.77 0.62 31.42
C VAL A 27 4.53 -0.69 31.40
N PRO A 28 4.84 -1.31 32.56
CA PRO A 28 5.51 -2.60 32.61
C PRO A 28 4.70 -3.65 31.85
N ARG A 29 5.37 -4.42 31.00
CA ARG A 29 4.79 -5.62 30.39
C ARG A 29 5.09 -6.81 31.29
N ASP A 30 4.08 -7.62 31.57
CA ASP A 30 4.27 -8.95 32.15
C ASP A 30 5.03 -9.80 31.14
N SER A 31 6.35 -9.70 31.18
CA SER A 31 7.25 -10.61 30.48
C SER A 31 7.25 -11.89 31.29
N GLU A 32 6.87 -13.01 30.69
CA GLU A 32 7.04 -14.34 31.28
C GLU A 32 8.42 -14.40 31.98
N GLN A 33 8.42 -14.62 33.30
CA GLN A 33 9.60 -14.43 34.14
C GLN A 33 10.79 -15.23 33.58
N GLY A 34 11.94 -14.58 33.41
CA GLY A 34 13.19 -15.24 33.00
C GLY A 34 13.58 -15.12 31.53
N LYS A 35 12.94 -14.25 30.73
CA LYS A 35 13.46 -13.89 29.39
C LYS A 35 14.85 -13.26 29.52
N THR A 36 15.78 -13.70 28.69
CA THR A 36 17.19 -13.32 28.72
C THR A 36 17.59 -12.43 27.55
N ARG A 37 18.81 -11.88 27.57
CA ARG A 37 19.35 -11.06 26.46
C ARG A 37 19.23 -11.74 25.09
N GLY A 38 19.26 -13.07 25.02
CA GLY A 38 19.05 -13.82 23.77
C GLY A 38 17.63 -13.73 23.22
N ASP A 39 16.65 -13.52 24.09
CA ASP A 39 15.22 -13.45 23.77
C ASP A 39 14.76 -12.04 23.38
N LEU A 40 15.63 -11.03 23.55
CA LEU A 40 15.33 -9.61 23.31
C LEU A 40 14.65 -9.36 21.97
N ARG A 41 15.17 -9.97 20.90
CA ARG A 41 14.60 -9.82 19.57
C ARG A 41 13.16 -10.33 19.50
N ALA A 42 12.89 -11.51 20.05
CA ALA A 42 11.55 -12.09 20.05
C ALA A 42 10.57 -11.25 20.86
N VAL A 43 11.01 -10.66 21.98
CA VAL A 43 10.20 -9.72 22.78
C VAL A 43 9.85 -8.47 21.98
N ILE A 44 10.81 -7.88 21.28
CA ILE A 44 10.58 -6.69 20.45
C ILE A 44 9.65 -7.01 19.27
N ASP A 45 9.83 -8.18 18.63
CA ASP A 45 8.97 -8.63 17.53
C ASP A 45 7.52 -8.85 18.01
N GLU A 46 7.32 -9.40 19.21
CA GLU A 46 6.01 -9.55 19.87
C GLU A 46 5.36 -8.18 20.13
N ILE A 47 6.11 -7.24 20.74
CA ILE A 47 5.60 -5.90 21.07
C ILE A 47 5.22 -5.11 19.80
N THR A 48 6.08 -5.13 18.78
CA THR A 48 5.79 -4.45 17.51
C THR A 48 4.63 -5.07 16.76
N SER A 49 4.45 -6.41 16.84
CA SER A 49 3.29 -7.10 16.27
C SER A 49 1.99 -6.72 16.98
N ASP A 50 2.00 -6.68 18.33
CA ASP A 50 0.84 -6.28 19.15
C ASP A 50 0.39 -4.85 18.85
N LEU A 51 1.35 -3.92 18.73
CA LEU A 51 1.08 -2.51 18.45
C LEU A 51 0.75 -2.25 16.98
N GLY A 52 1.15 -3.15 16.08
CA GLY A 52 1.00 -3.01 14.63
C GLY A 52 1.73 -1.80 14.04
N ALA A 53 2.74 -1.27 14.75
CA ALA A 53 3.43 -0.04 14.41
C ALA A 53 4.93 -0.10 14.78
N PRO A 54 5.79 0.70 14.11
CA PRO A 54 7.18 0.86 14.54
C PRO A 54 7.30 1.47 15.92
N VAL A 55 8.33 1.07 16.68
CA VAL A 55 8.62 1.56 18.02
C VAL A 55 10.09 1.98 18.14
N ARG A 56 10.37 2.95 19.02
CA ARG A 56 11.74 3.25 19.44
C ARG A 56 12.10 2.30 20.58
N VAL A 57 13.19 1.56 20.45
CA VAL A 57 13.70 0.67 21.50
C VAL A 57 14.89 1.31 22.18
N GLU A 58 14.91 1.31 23.49
CA GLU A 58 16.03 1.74 24.32
C GLU A 58 16.44 0.60 25.25
N VAL A 59 17.62 0.05 25.03
CA VAL A 59 18.17 -1.04 25.84
C VAL A 59 19.22 -0.47 26.77
N ARG A 60 19.08 -0.71 28.06
CA ARG A 60 20.09 -0.41 29.08
C ARG A 60 20.64 -1.71 29.65
N GLU A 61 21.95 -1.89 29.57
CA GLU A 61 22.60 -3.09 30.11
C GLU A 61 23.20 -2.82 31.50
N ALA A 62 23.54 -3.90 32.20
CA ALA A 62 24.06 -3.86 33.56
C ALA A 62 25.38 -3.10 33.71
N ASP A 63 26.18 -3.01 32.64
CA ASP A 63 27.41 -2.21 32.58
C ASP A 63 27.14 -0.71 32.44
N GLY A 64 25.87 -0.30 32.36
CA GLY A 64 25.44 1.08 32.18
C GLY A 64 25.43 1.54 30.73
N SER A 65 25.79 0.69 29.78
CA SER A 65 25.66 0.99 28.35
C SER A 65 24.20 1.16 27.96
N THR A 66 23.95 2.00 26.96
CA THR A 66 22.61 2.24 26.42
C THR A 66 22.66 2.19 24.90
N PHE A 67 21.74 1.43 24.32
CA PHE A 67 21.57 1.29 22.88
C PHE A 67 20.18 1.74 22.49
N THR A 68 20.09 2.49 21.39
CA THR A 68 18.81 2.96 20.86
C THR A 68 18.67 2.51 19.42
N ASP A 69 17.50 1.97 19.09
CA ASP A 69 17.16 1.55 17.74
C ASP A 69 15.68 1.79 17.45
N VAL A 70 15.26 1.59 16.20
CA VAL A 70 13.86 1.59 15.79
C VAL A 70 13.51 0.21 15.22
N ALA A 71 12.56 -0.46 15.87
CA ALA A 71 12.08 -1.76 15.44
C ALA A 71 10.74 -1.61 14.70
N THR A 72 10.58 -2.37 13.62
CA THR A 72 9.34 -2.47 12.85
C THR A 72 8.75 -3.87 13.02
N PRO A 73 7.41 -4.03 12.93
CA PRO A 73 6.78 -5.34 12.98
C PRO A 73 7.40 -6.31 11.98
N PRO A 74 7.61 -7.59 12.35
CA PRO A 74 8.18 -8.57 11.44
C PRO A 74 7.27 -8.71 10.21
N THR A 75 7.87 -8.67 9.01
CA THR A 75 7.14 -9.00 7.79
C THR A 75 6.64 -10.44 7.91
N PRO A 76 5.34 -10.71 7.75
CA PRO A 76 4.84 -12.07 7.74
C PRO A 76 5.67 -12.88 6.74
N ALA A 77 6.21 -14.02 7.18
CA ALA A 77 6.83 -14.95 6.25
C ALA A 77 5.80 -15.21 5.13
N PRO A 78 6.19 -15.16 3.84
CA PRO A 78 5.28 -15.58 2.80
C PRO A 78 4.85 -16.99 3.20
N ALA A 79 3.55 -17.17 3.44
CA ALA A 79 2.98 -18.49 3.61
C ALA A 79 3.56 -19.34 2.47
N VAL A 80 4.03 -20.55 2.77
CA VAL A 80 4.37 -21.51 1.73
C VAL A 80 3.10 -21.70 0.93
N VAL A 81 2.99 -20.93 -0.14
CA VAL A 81 1.98 -21.11 -1.16
C VAL A 81 2.34 -22.46 -1.75
N GLU A 82 1.55 -23.49 -1.40
CA GLU A 82 1.25 -24.52 -2.38
C GLU A 82 1.10 -23.79 -3.72
N GLN A 83 1.84 -24.25 -4.73
CA GLN A 83 1.86 -23.61 -6.05
C GLN A 83 0.46 -23.10 -6.35
N PRO A 84 0.26 -21.77 -6.49
CA PRO A 84 -1.05 -21.26 -6.77
C PRO A 84 -1.53 -22.02 -8.02
N PRO A 85 -2.78 -22.54 -8.01
CA PRO A 85 -3.31 -23.21 -9.19
C PRO A 85 -3.04 -22.29 -10.36
N THR A 86 -2.46 -22.84 -11.45
CA THR A 86 -2.10 -22.10 -12.66
C THR A 86 -3.18 -21.05 -12.90
N PRO A 87 -2.85 -19.74 -12.85
CA PRO A 87 -3.86 -18.72 -13.00
C PRO A 87 -4.60 -19.01 -14.30
N PRO A 88 -5.95 -19.01 -14.29
CA PRO A 88 -6.68 -19.18 -15.53
C PRO A 88 -6.13 -18.18 -16.55
N PRO A 89 -5.98 -18.58 -17.84
CA PRO A 89 -5.50 -17.66 -18.85
C PRO A 89 -6.33 -16.37 -18.77
N PRO A 90 -5.70 -15.20 -18.88
CA PRO A 90 -6.44 -13.94 -18.82
C PRO A 90 -7.58 -13.99 -19.84
N PRO A 91 -8.78 -13.50 -19.49
CA PRO A 91 -9.92 -13.54 -20.40
C PRO A 91 -9.52 -12.89 -21.73
N ALA A 92 -9.56 -13.68 -22.80
CA ALA A 92 -9.29 -13.18 -24.14
C ALA A 92 -10.49 -12.33 -24.58
N LEU A 93 -10.29 -11.01 -24.63
CA LEU A 93 -11.27 -10.10 -25.21
C LEU A 93 -11.20 -10.25 -26.73
N ALA A 94 -12.13 -11.00 -27.32
CA ALA A 94 -12.18 -11.24 -28.76
C ALA A 94 -13.29 -10.40 -29.40
N GLY A 95 -12.97 -9.72 -30.51
CA GLY A 95 -13.91 -9.03 -31.38
C GLY A 95 -13.80 -9.53 -32.82
N ALA A 96 -14.86 -9.37 -33.61
CA ALA A 96 -14.90 -9.76 -35.02
C ALA A 96 -15.57 -8.66 -35.86
N GLY A 97 -15.37 -8.70 -37.18
CA GLY A 97 -15.90 -7.70 -38.12
C GLY A 97 -14.91 -6.61 -38.53
N PHE A 98 -13.64 -6.79 -38.17
CA PHE A 98 -12.55 -5.86 -38.48
C PHE A 98 -12.00 -6.03 -39.90
N GLN A 99 -11.47 -4.96 -40.48
CA GLN A 99 -10.73 -4.98 -41.74
C GLN A 99 -9.36 -5.67 -41.58
N PRO A 100 -8.87 -6.40 -42.59
CA PRO A 100 -7.54 -6.99 -42.55
C PRO A 100 -6.45 -5.94 -42.33
N GLY A 101 -5.69 -6.08 -41.24
CA GLY A 101 -4.56 -5.20 -40.90
C GLY A 101 -4.93 -3.88 -40.22
N GLU A 102 -6.20 -3.68 -39.84
CA GLU A 102 -6.57 -2.47 -39.09
C GLU A 102 -6.14 -2.54 -37.62
N GLU A 103 -5.81 -1.38 -37.06
CA GLU A 103 -5.51 -1.23 -35.65
C GLU A 103 -6.80 -1.28 -34.83
N VAL A 104 -6.86 -2.18 -33.84
CA VAL A 104 -8.02 -2.34 -32.96
C VAL A 104 -7.71 -1.77 -31.59
N ALA A 105 -8.44 -0.73 -31.20
CA ALA A 105 -8.30 -0.10 -29.89
C ALA A 105 -9.38 -0.55 -28.91
N LEU A 106 -9.02 -0.72 -27.62
CA LEU A 106 -9.97 -0.93 -26.53
C LEU A 106 -10.32 0.43 -25.89
N ALA A 107 -11.59 0.83 -25.98
CA ALA A 107 -12.11 2.01 -25.30
C ALA A 107 -12.93 1.60 -24.07
N TYR A 108 -12.74 2.31 -22.95
CA TYR A 108 -13.56 2.17 -21.75
C TYR A 108 -14.19 3.51 -21.37
N VAL A 109 -15.42 3.49 -20.86
CA VAL A 109 -16.14 4.72 -20.48
C VAL A 109 -15.59 5.23 -19.15
N VAL A 110 -14.81 6.31 -19.19
CA VAL A 110 -14.21 6.94 -18.01
C VAL A 110 -15.21 7.82 -17.26
N VAL A 111 -16.01 8.58 -18.00
CA VAL A 111 -17.01 9.53 -17.47
C VAL A 111 -18.26 9.47 -18.35
N ARG A 112 -19.43 9.64 -17.72
CA ARG A 112 -20.71 9.83 -18.42
C ARG A 112 -21.24 11.22 -18.13
N GLN A 113 -21.68 11.91 -19.16
CA GLN A 113 -22.35 13.20 -19.06
C GLN A 113 -23.45 13.27 -20.11
N ASN A 114 -24.59 13.85 -19.74
CA ASN A 114 -25.65 14.11 -20.70
C ASN A 114 -25.28 15.33 -21.53
N ALA A 115 -25.55 15.26 -22.84
CA ALA A 115 -25.50 16.43 -23.68
C ALA A 115 -26.58 17.44 -23.25
N ASP A 116 -26.31 18.72 -23.46
CA ASP A 116 -27.26 19.80 -23.24
C ASP A 116 -28.36 19.84 -24.32
N THR A 117 -29.22 20.84 -24.26
CA THR A 117 -30.34 21.02 -25.20
C THR A 117 -29.91 21.25 -26.65
N GLU A 118 -28.65 21.63 -26.87
CA GLU A 118 -28.08 21.86 -28.19
C GLU A 118 -27.29 20.63 -28.69
N GLY A 119 -27.15 19.59 -27.87
CA GLY A 119 -26.41 18.37 -28.20
C GLY A 119 -24.92 18.44 -27.86
N ASN A 120 -24.47 19.45 -27.12
CA ASN A 120 -23.07 19.59 -26.72
C ASN A 120 -22.82 18.91 -25.36
N ALA A 121 -21.62 18.36 -25.16
CA ALA A 121 -21.19 17.80 -23.88
C ALA A 121 -19.77 18.29 -23.53
N SER A 122 -19.54 18.64 -22.26
CA SER A 122 -18.24 19.14 -21.77
C SER A 122 -17.77 18.32 -20.58
N LEU A 123 -16.88 17.36 -20.86
CA LEU A 123 -16.38 16.43 -19.86
C LEU A 123 -15.13 16.99 -19.17
N ASN A 124 -15.19 17.11 -17.85
CA ASN A 124 -14.02 17.43 -17.05
C ASN A 124 -13.25 16.15 -16.73
N LEU A 125 -12.08 15.97 -17.37
CA LEU A 125 -11.19 14.84 -17.12
C LEU A 125 -10.01 15.26 -16.23
N PRO A 126 -9.55 14.39 -15.30
CA PRO A 126 -8.30 14.61 -14.58
C PRO A 126 -7.13 14.86 -15.56
N PRO A 127 -6.24 15.85 -15.31
CA PRO A 127 -5.11 16.15 -16.20
C PRO A 127 -4.19 14.96 -16.48
N ALA A 128 -4.05 14.04 -15.52
CA ALA A 128 -3.27 12.82 -15.68
C ALA A 128 -3.82 11.91 -16.79
N LEU A 129 -5.15 11.82 -16.94
CA LEU A 129 -5.77 11.05 -18.02
C LEU A 129 -5.57 11.74 -19.37
N LEU A 130 -5.68 13.07 -19.43
CA LEU A 130 -5.38 13.82 -20.66
C LEU A 130 -3.92 13.61 -21.10
N ALA A 131 -2.97 13.64 -20.16
CA ALA A 131 -1.55 13.46 -20.45
C ALA A 131 -1.18 12.01 -20.87
N ALA A 132 -1.87 11.01 -20.31
CA ALA A 132 -1.65 9.60 -20.63
C ALA A 132 -2.22 9.20 -22.00
N THR A 133 -3.26 9.88 -22.48
CA THR A 133 -4.03 9.47 -23.67
C THR A 133 -3.53 10.13 -24.96
N ARG A 134 -2.20 10.18 -25.15
CA ARG A 134 -1.55 10.80 -26.34
C ARG A 134 -1.96 10.19 -27.69
N GLY A 135 -2.63 9.03 -27.68
CA GLY A 135 -3.17 8.33 -28.84
C GLY A 135 -4.59 8.74 -29.26
N GLY A 136 -5.20 9.72 -28.58
CA GLY A 136 -6.51 10.27 -28.93
C GLY A 136 -7.62 9.79 -28.00
N LEU A 137 -8.46 10.73 -27.57
CA LEU A 137 -9.68 10.47 -26.81
C LEU A 137 -10.86 10.44 -27.79
N VAL A 138 -11.93 9.74 -27.43
CA VAL A 138 -13.13 9.61 -28.25
C VAL A 138 -14.37 9.81 -27.39
N LEU A 139 -15.30 10.60 -27.89
CA LEU A 139 -16.65 10.72 -27.34
C LEU A 139 -17.59 9.78 -28.06
N LEU A 140 -18.35 8.98 -27.30
CA LEU A 140 -19.35 8.05 -27.81
C LEU A 140 -20.76 8.49 -27.37
N GLY A 141 -21.60 8.84 -28.33
CA GLY A 141 -23.03 9.05 -28.10
C GLY A 141 -23.72 7.71 -27.84
N MET A 142 -24.21 7.47 -26.63
CA MET A 142 -24.78 6.17 -26.26
C MET A 142 -26.06 5.81 -27.04
N THR A 143 -26.89 6.81 -27.36
CA THR A 143 -28.12 6.61 -28.13
C THR A 143 -27.88 6.66 -29.64
N SER A 144 -27.14 7.68 -30.12
CA SER A 144 -26.88 7.86 -31.55
C SER A 144 -25.79 6.93 -32.10
N ARG A 145 -24.96 6.36 -31.22
CA ARG A 145 -23.72 5.64 -31.54
C ARG A 145 -22.72 6.46 -32.33
N THR A 146 -22.84 7.78 -32.28
CA THR A 146 -21.88 8.71 -32.90
C THR A 146 -20.54 8.62 -32.17
N VAL A 147 -19.46 8.57 -32.93
CA VAL A 147 -18.08 8.52 -32.45
C VAL A 147 -17.39 9.79 -32.94
N THR A 148 -16.84 10.59 -32.03
CA THR A 148 -16.16 11.85 -32.37
C THR A 148 -14.82 11.92 -31.65
N PRO A 149 -13.71 12.24 -32.34
CA PRO A 149 -12.42 12.44 -31.69
C PRO A 149 -12.50 13.66 -30.75
N PHE A 150 -11.87 13.54 -29.59
CA PHE A 150 -11.65 14.65 -28.68
C PHE A 150 -10.23 15.17 -28.88
N GLU A 151 -10.11 16.42 -29.28
CA GLU A 151 -8.84 17.15 -29.34
C GLU A 151 -8.66 17.91 -28.03
N ALA A 152 -7.56 17.65 -27.33
CA ALA A 152 -7.20 18.47 -26.18
C ALA A 152 -6.80 19.88 -26.66
N PRO A 153 -7.24 20.95 -25.99
CA PRO A 153 -6.76 22.30 -26.30
C PRO A 153 -5.24 22.36 -26.09
N ALA A 154 -4.55 22.98 -27.05
CA ALA A 154 -3.09 23.15 -27.08
C ALA A 154 -2.56 24.04 -25.95
#